data_AF-A0A951NVW0-F1
#
_entry.id   AF-A0A951NVW0-F1
#
_cell.length_a   1.000
_cell.length_b   1.000
_cell.length_c   1.000
_cell.angle_alpha   90.00
_cell.angle_beta   90.00
_cell.angle_gamma   90.00
#
_symmetry.space_group_name_H-M   'P 1'
#
loop_
_entity.id
_entity.type
_entity.pdbx_description
1 polymer ?
#
loop_
_entity_poly.entity_id
_entity_poly.type
_entity_poly.pdbx_seq_one_letter_code
_entity_poly.pdbx_strand_id
1 'polypeptide(L)'
;MAKISRRQYLDLSLLAAGLMPWLGCSAARSSEQKAKVIMTSVGISGLAAARRLKSLGLKCWFWKGTIALVDELMTVLRSMYGNKIPNPVAAMMTRWNSDPLAHGSYSYLAIGSSLVDHQTLAEPIDDRIFFAGEATSDQHPATVHGAFLSGEREANRIAAR
;
A
#
# COMPACT_ATOMS: atom_id res chain seq x y z
N MET A 1 29.15 -6.64 -10.94
CA MET A 1 27.67 -6.74 -11.12
C MET A 1 27.23 -5.53 -11.92
N ALA A 2 26.43 -5.71 -12.98
CA ALA A 2 26.03 -4.63 -13.88
C ALA A 2 25.00 -3.72 -13.22
N LYS A 3 25.23 -2.40 -13.25
CA LYS A 3 24.34 -1.35 -12.71
C LYS A 3 23.10 -1.25 -13.59
N ILE A 4 21.91 -1.41 -13.01
CA ILE A 4 20.64 -1.26 -13.75
C ILE A 4 20.37 0.24 -13.93
N SER A 5 19.94 0.66 -15.12
CA SER A 5 19.60 2.06 -15.39
C SER A 5 18.23 2.43 -14.79
N ARG A 6 18.03 3.72 -14.49
CA ARG A 6 16.74 4.24 -13.94
C ARG A 6 15.51 3.81 -14.74
N ARG A 7 15.62 3.80 -16.07
CA ARG A 7 14.53 3.37 -16.96
C ARG A 7 14.20 1.89 -16.77
N GLN A 8 15.21 1.03 -16.67
CA GLN A 8 15.04 -0.40 -16.42
C GLN A 8 14.45 -0.69 -15.04
N TYR A 9 14.79 0.10 -14.01
CA TYR A 9 14.17 -0.02 -12.67
C TYR A 9 12.67 0.28 -12.71
N LEU A 10 12.26 1.35 -13.41
CA LEU A 10 10.86 1.70 -13.57
C LEU A 10 10.08 0.65 -14.38
N ASP A 11 10.68 0.09 -15.43
CA ASP A 11 10.03 -0.95 -16.25
C ASP A 11 9.83 -2.27 -15.49
N LEU A 12 10.73 -2.63 -14.57
CA LEU A 12 10.59 -3.79 -13.68
C LEU A 12 9.38 -3.66 -12.74
N SER A 13 9.09 -2.44 -12.26
CA SER A 13 7.94 -2.19 -11.38
C SER A 13 6.59 -2.35 -12.10
N LEU A 14 6.52 -2.00 -13.40
CA LEU A 14 5.31 -2.09 -14.21
C LEU A 14 4.96 -3.55 -14.58
N LEU A 15 5.96 -4.40 -14.80
CA LEU A 15 5.75 -5.83 -15.10
C LEU A 15 5.11 -6.60 -13.93
N ALA A 16 5.37 -6.20 -12.69
CA ALA A 16 4.75 -6.80 -11.52
C ALA A 16 3.24 -6.45 -11.38
N ALA A 17 2.81 -5.31 -11.90
CA ALA A 17 1.43 -4.83 -11.79
C ALA A 17 0.46 -5.41 -12.84
N GLY A 18 0.98 -5.94 -13.96
CA GLY A 18 0.18 -6.28 -15.16
C GLY A 18 -0.43 -7.69 -15.25
N LEU A 19 -0.26 -8.58 -14.27
CA LEU A 19 -0.52 -10.02 -14.45
C LEU A 19 -1.79 -10.61 -13.77
N MET A 20 -2.83 -9.83 -13.43
CA MET A 20 -4.09 -10.40 -12.87
C MET A 20 -5.36 -10.05 -13.67
N PRO A 21 -6.16 -11.06 -14.11
CA PRO A 21 -7.35 -10.82 -14.92
C PRO A 21 -8.56 -10.34 -14.12
N TRP A 22 -9.28 -9.40 -14.74
CA TRP A 22 -10.55 -8.82 -14.34
C TRP A 22 -11.71 -9.82 -14.38
N LEU A 23 -12.51 -9.92 -13.29
CA LEU A 23 -13.84 -10.56 -13.33
C LEU A 23 -14.89 -9.79 -12.50
N GLY A 24 -15.81 -9.14 -13.22
CA GLY A 24 -17.28 -9.16 -13.04
C GLY A 24 -17.93 -8.70 -11.72
N CYS A 25 -18.65 -7.56 -11.76
CA CYS A 25 -19.63 -7.13 -10.76
C CYS A 25 -21.01 -7.77 -10.97
N SER A 26 -21.72 -8.11 -9.88
CA SER A 26 -23.20 -8.20 -9.87
C SER A 26 -23.77 -7.46 -8.66
N ALA A 27 -25.06 -7.14 -8.67
CA ALA A 27 -25.74 -6.12 -7.85
C ALA A 27 -26.06 -6.49 -6.38
N ALA A 28 -26.37 -5.47 -5.58
CA ALA A 28 -26.48 -5.44 -4.11
C ALA A 28 -27.87 -5.81 -3.55
N ARG A 29 -27.96 -6.10 -2.24
CA ARG A 29 -29.15 -5.81 -1.42
C ARG A 29 -28.79 -5.58 0.05
N SER A 30 -29.45 -4.59 0.64
CA SER A 30 -29.23 -3.97 1.96
C SER A 30 -30.11 -4.55 3.07
N SER A 31 -29.66 -4.50 4.33
CA SER A 31 -30.45 -3.98 5.46
C SER A 31 -29.57 -3.82 6.72
N GLU A 32 -30.01 -2.92 7.58
CA GLU A 32 -29.28 -2.09 8.53
C GLU A 32 -28.96 -2.79 9.87
N GLN A 33 -27.77 -2.57 10.45
CA GLN A 33 -27.52 -2.82 11.88
C GLN A 33 -26.28 -2.05 12.39
N LYS A 34 -26.37 -1.44 13.58
CA LYS A 34 -25.42 -0.50 14.24
C LYS A 34 -23.97 -0.99 14.42
N ALA A 35 -23.02 -0.03 14.41
CA ALA A 35 -21.61 -0.19 14.03
C ALA A 35 -20.59 -0.71 15.05
N LYS A 36 -19.78 -1.69 14.65
CA LYS A 36 -18.43 -1.98 15.20
C LYS A 36 -17.56 -2.36 13.96
N VAL A 37 -16.24 -2.13 13.90
CA VAL A 37 -15.44 -2.17 12.64
C VAL A 37 -14.09 -2.89 12.85
N ILE A 38 -13.65 -3.76 11.91
CA ILE A 38 -12.30 -4.36 11.85
C ILE A 38 -11.60 -4.06 10.49
N MET A 39 -10.34 -3.64 10.61
CA MET A 39 -9.23 -3.47 9.66
C MET A 39 -8.58 -4.71 9.02
N THR A 40 -8.59 -4.95 7.70
CA THR A 40 -7.81 -6.04 7.05
C THR A 40 -7.13 -5.62 5.73
N SER A 41 -6.27 -4.58 5.76
CA SER A 41 -4.97 -4.57 5.06
C SER A 41 -4.22 -3.25 5.29
N VAL A 42 -2.89 -3.30 5.11
CA VAL A 42 -1.92 -2.38 5.70
C VAL A 42 -1.36 -1.43 4.63
N GLY A 43 -1.66 -0.14 4.79
CA GLY A 43 -0.98 1.02 4.21
C GLY A 43 -1.53 2.30 4.87
N ILE A 44 -0.70 3.33 5.03
CA ILE A 44 -0.94 4.46 5.97
C ILE A 44 -2.22 5.25 5.68
N SER A 45 -2.62 5.39 4.42
CA SER A 45 -3.86 6.08 4.01
C SER A 45 -5.13 5.26 4.31
N GLY A 46 -5.04 3.92 4.37
CA GLY A 46 -6.12 3.07 4.88
C GLY A 46 -6.38 3.30 6.38
N LEU A 47 -5.32 3.56 7.14
CA LEU A 47 -5.35 3.90 8.57
C LEU A 47 -5.98 5.27 8.83
N ALA A 48 -5.72 6.25 7.97
CA ALA A 48 -6.28 7.60 8.08
C ALA A 48 -7.79 7.63 7.74
N ALA A 49 -8.20 6.95 6.67
CA ALA A 49 -9.59 6.89 6.24
C ALA A 49 -10.49 6.17 7.26
N ALA A 50 -10.02 5.07 7.86
CA ALA A 50 -10.77 4.41 8.92
C ALA A 50 -10.86 5.24 10.21
N ARG A 51 -9.84 6.04 10.54
CA ARG A 51 -9.89 6.97 11.67
C ARG A 51 -10.98 8.03 11.49
N ARG A 52 -11.13 8.57 10.27
CA ARG A 52 -12.18 9.57 9.97
C ARG A 52 -13.58 8.96 10.03
N LEU A 53 -13.77 7.78 9.47
CA LEU A 53 -15.08 7.09 9.47
C LEU A 53 -15.53 6.66 10.88
N LYS A 54 -14.57 6.32 11.76
CA LYS A 54 -14.83 6.05 13.19
C LYS A 54 -15.22 7.32 13.95
N SER A 55 -14.61 8.46 13.62
CA SER A 55 -14.93 9.74 14.27
C SER A 55 -16.35 10.25 14.00
N LEU A 56 -17.03 9.70 12.98
CA LEU A 56 -18.36 10.08 12.53
C LEU A 56 -19.46 9.08 12.94
N GLY A 57 -19.14 8.06 13.76
CA GLY A 57 -20.13 7.09 14.27
C GLY A 57 -20.59 6.01 13.27
N LEU A 58 -19.91 5.86 12.13
CA LEU A 58 -20.29 4.96 11.03
C LEU A 58 -19.74 3.53 11.16
N LYS A 59 -20.44 2.58 10.51
CA LYS A 59 -20.03 1.19 10.23
C LYS A 59 -19.39 1.13 8.84
N CYS A 60 -18.17 0.63 8.70
CA CYS A 60 -17.42 0.69 7.43
C CYS A 60 -17.52 -0.62 6.62
N TRP A 61 -17.97 -0.59 5.36
CA TRP A 61 -18.07 -1.77 4.47
C TRP A 61 -17.09 -1.71 3.31
N PHE A 62 -16.70 -2.87 2.77
CA PHE A 62 -15.72 -3.00 1.69
C PHE A 62 -16.29 -3.75 0.50
N TRP A 63 -15.78 -3.39 -0.68
CA TRP A 63 -16.31 -3.81 -1.98
C TRP A 63 -16.32 -5.33 -2.15
N LYS A 64 -17.38 -5.82 -2.82
CA LYS A 64 -17.69 -7.22 -3.17
C LYS A 64 -16.45 -8.08 -3.48
N GLY A 65 -16.39 -9.23 -2.81
CA GLY A 65 -15.22 -10.11 -2.67
C GLY A 65 -14.73 -10.19 -1.21
N THR A 66 -15.13 -9.26 -0.35
CA THR A 66 -14.76 -9.24 1.07
C THR A 66 -15.46 -10.32 1.89
N ILE A 67 -16.68 -10.73 1.54
CA ILE A 67 -17.46 -11.67 2.35
C ILE A 67 -16.78 -13.06 2.38
N ALA A 68 -16.41 -13.59 1.21
CA ALA A 68 -15.72 -14.87 1.14
C ALA A 68 -14.37 -14.85 1.89
N LEU A 69 -13.57 -13.80 1.71
CA LEU A 69 -12.30 -13.66 2.43
C LEU A 69 -12.50 -13.47 3.94
N VAL A 70 -13.54 -12.74 4.35
CA VAL A 70 -13.91 -12.57 5.77
C VAL A 70 -14.32 -13.89 6.38
N ASP A 71 -15.08 -14.72 5.66
CA ASP A 71 -15.49 -16.04 6.12
C ASP A 71 -14.29 -16.99 6.24
N GLU A 72 -13.35 -16.95 5.28
CA GLU A 72 -12.07 -17.66 5.35
C GLU A 72 -11.23 -17.20 6.56
N LEU A 73 -11.09 -15.88 6.76
CA LEU A 73 -10.41 -15.30 7.92
C LEU A 73 -11.07 -15.75 9.23
N MET A 74 -12.39 -15.75 9.30
CA MET A 74 -13.13 -16.19 10.48
C MET A 74 -12.98 -17.68 10.73
N THR A 75 -12.81 -18.49 9.68
CA THR A 75 -12.49 -19.92 9.81
C THR A 75 -11.13 -20.11 10.48
N VAL A 76 -10.10 -19.38 10.03
CA VAL A 76 -8.76 -19.41 10.65
C VAL A 76 -8.79 -18.88 12.09
N LEU A 77 -9.48 -17.75 12.34
CA LEU A 77 -9.56 -17.19 13.68
C LEU A 77 -10.24 -18.15 14.66
N ARG A 78 -11.34 -18.79 14.26
CA ARG A 78 -12.06 -19.76 15.09
C ARG A 78 -11.27 -21.06 15.30
N SER A 79 -10.42 -21.46 14.36
CA SER A 79 -9.54 -22.62 14.58
C SER A 79 -8.44 -22.32 15.60
N MET A 80 -7.91 -21.10 15.63
CA MET A 80 -6.88 -20.68 16.58
C MET A 80 -7.42 -20.39 17.98
N TYR A 81 -8.57 -19.72 18.09
CA TYR A 81 -9.07 -19.19 19.36
C TYR A 81 -10.46 -19.73 19.77
N GLY A 82 -10.98 -20.71 19.03
CA GLY A 82 -12.23 -21.41 19.33
C GLY A 82 -13.48 -20.82 18.66
N ASN A 83 -14.53 -21.64 18.57
CA ASN A 83 -15.73 -21.33 17.78
C ASN A 83 -16.63 -20.22 18.36
N LYS A 84 -16.32 -19.67 19.54
CA LYS A 84 -17.14 -18.63 20.18
C LYS A 84 -16.85 -17.21 19.69
N ILE A 85 -15.84 -17.02 18.83
CA ILE A 85 -15.52 -15.70 18.27
C ILE A 85 -16.70 -15.20 17.40
N PRO A 86 -17.24 -14.00 17.58
CA PRO A 86 -18.33 -13.49 16.75
C PRO A 86 -17.84 -13.04 15.37
N ASN A 87 -18.74 -12.99 14.39
CA ASN A 87 -18.43 -12.43 13.07
C ASN A 87 -18.08 -10.93 13.14
N PRO A 88 -17.23 -10.44 12.21
CA PRO A 88 -16.89 -9.04 12.18
C PRO A 88 -18.09 -8.24 11.69
N VAL A 89 -18.26 -7.17 12.41
CA VAL A 89 -19.25 -6.12 12.34
C VAL A 89 -18.99 -5.17 11.17
N ALA A 90 -17.76 -5.09 10.72
CA ALA A 90 -17.33 -4.46 9.49
C ALA A 90 -15.91 -4.94 9.19
N ALA A 91 -15.53 -4.98 7.92
CA ALA A 91 -14.26 -5.53 7.47
C ALA A 91 -13.68 -4.66 6.37
N MET A 92 -12.41 -4.25 6.47
CA MET A 92 -11.73 -3.36 5.53
C MET A 92 -10.60 -3.98 4.74
N MET A 93 -10.69 -4.04 3.42
CA MET A 93 -9.60 -4.49 2.55
C MET A 93 -9.20 -3.42 1.54
N THR A 94 -7.99 -2.92 1.67
CA THR A 94 -7.27 -2.12 0.66
C THR A 94 -6.81 -3.00 -0.49
N ARG A 95 -6.70 -2.40 -1.68
CA ARG A 95 -6.13 -3.02 -2.88
C ARG A 95 -5.07 -2.10 -3.47
N TRP A 96 -3.98 -1.91 -2.73
CA TRP A 96 -2.90 -0.98 -3.12
C TRP A 96 -2.35 -1.26 -4.52
N ASN A 97 -2.25 -2.53 -4.90
CA ASN A 97 -1.81 -2.94 -6.24
C ASN A 97 -2.73 -2.44 -7.37
N SER A 98 -4.02 -2.22 -7.08
CA SER A 98 -5.01 -1.76 -8.05
C SER A 98 -5.30 -0.25 -7.94
N ASP A 99 -4.70 0.44 -6.98
CA ASP A 99 -4.82 1.89 -6.86
C ASP A 99 -3.97 2.53 -7.97
N PRO A 100 -4.55 3.32 -8.89
CA PRO A 100 -3.84 3.90 -10.02
C PRO A 100 -2.78 4.94 -9.64
N LEU A 101 -2.73 5.37 -8.38
CA LEU A 101 -1.70 6.30 -7.88
C LEU A 101 -0.63 5.60 -7.04
N ALA A 102 -0.87 4.35 -6.60
CA ALA A 102 0.06 3.62 -5.75
C ALA A 102 0.69 2.42 -6.45
N HIS A 103 -0.08 1.67 -7.26
CA HIS A 103 0.34 0.46 -7.98
C HIS A 103 1.04 -0.60 -7.11
N GLY A 104 0.95 -0.50 -5.79
CA GLY A 104 1.80 -1.23 -4.87
C GLY A 104 1.79 -0.59 -3.50
N SER A 105 2.51 -1.21 -2.56
CA SER A 105 2.58 -0.74 -1.17
C SER A 105 3.91 -0.04 -0.90
N TYR A 106 5.00 -0.78 -0.95
CA TYR A 106 6.35 -0.29 -0.71
C TYR A 106 7.32 -0.96 -1.68
N SER A 107 8.41 -0.27 -1.97
CA SER A 107 9.53 -0.82 -2.73
C SER A 107 10.22 -1.96 -1.98
N TYR A 108 10.86 -2.84 -2.74
CA TYR A 108 11.72 -3.90 -2.21
C TYR A 108 12.86 -4.16 -3.21
N LEU A 109 13.93 -4.80 -2.75
CA LEU A 109 15.01 -5.22 -3.64
C LEU A 109 14.61 -6.52 -4.35
N ALA A 110 14.33 -6.42 -5.64
CA ALA A 110 14.13 -7.59 -6.49
C ALA A 110 15.43 -8.39 -6.66
N ILE A 111 15.33 -9.63 -7.13
CA ILE A 111 16.50 -10.44 -7.46
C ILE A 111 17.32 -9.72 -8.53
N GLY A 112 18.60 -9.48 -8.23
CA GLY A 112 19.51 -8.72 -9.11
C GLY A 112 19.57 -7.23 -8.84
N SER A 113 18.72 -6.69 -7.95
CA SER A 113 18.78 -5.31 -7.48
C SER A 113 19.65 -5.15 -6.23
N SER A 114 20.05 -3.91 -5.96
CA SER A 114 20.82 -3.54 -4.76
C SER A 114 20.43 -2.15 -4.26
N LEU A 115 20.93 -1.76 -3.08
CA LEU A 115 20.72 -0.40 -2.55
C LEU A 115 21.27 0.70 -3.47
N VAL A 116 22.20 0.37 -4.37
CA VAL A 116 22.68 1.31 -5.41
C VAL A 116 21.54 1.73 -6.36
N ASP A 117 20.52 0.90 -6.55
CA ASP A 117 19.37 1.26 -7.39
C ASP A 117 18.54 2.38 -6.73
N HIS A 118 18.37 2.35 -5.41
CA HIS A 118 17.74 3.44 -4.65
C HIS A 118 18.53 4.74 -4.75
N GLN A 119 19.87 4.66 -4.63
CA GLN A 119 20.76 5.81 -4.80
C GLN A 119 20.67 6.38 -6.22
N THR A 120 20.68 5.51 -7.23
CA THR A 120 20.56 5.89 -8.64
C THR A 120 19.19 6.54 -8.93
N LEU A 121 18.12 6.07 -8.28
CA LEU A 121 16.81 6.71 -8.37
C LEU A 121 16.79 8.10 -7.71
N ALA A 122 17.54 8.29 -6.63
CA ALA A 122 17.65 9.55 -5.89
C ALA A 122 18.56 10.62 -6.55
N GLU A 123 19.29 10.28 -7.62
CA GLU A 123 20.16 11.22 -8.35
C GLU A 123 19.31 12.27 -9.11
N PRO A 124 19.54 13.58 -8.94
CA PRO A 124 18.83 14.61 -9.69
C PRO A 124 19.19 14.57 -11.19
N ILE A 125 18.31 15.12 -12.03
CA ILE A 125 18.56 15.30 -13.49
C ILE A 125 18.81 16.77 -13.76
N ASP A 126 19.97 17.08 -14.37
CA ASP A 126 20.42 18.42 -14.78
C ASP A 126 20.30 19.48 -13.68
N ASP A 127 20.34 19.04 -12.42
CA ASP A 127 19.93 19.84 -11.26
C ASP A 127 18.63 20.58 -11.58
N ARG A 128 17.57 19.93 -12.04
CA ARG A 128 16.27 20.61 -12.30
C ARG A 128 15.13 19.75 -11.83
N ILE A 129 15.29 18.45 -11.95
CA ILE A 129 14.32 17.44 -11.51
C ILE A 129 14.96 16.66 -10.36
N PHE A 130 14.30 16.67 -9.21
CA PHE A 130 14.73 16.01 -7.98
C PHE A 130 13.73 14.91 -7.63
N PHE A 131 14.21 13.83 -7.01
CA PHE A 131 13.40 12.66 -6.66
C PHE A 131 13.46 12.40 -5.16
N ALA A 132 12.28 12.34 -4.55
CA ALA A 132 12.08 12.00 -3.15
C ALA A 132 11.04 10.89 -3.00
N GLY A 133 10.96 10.29 -1.82
CA GLY A 133 10.09 9.17 -1.52
C GLY A 133 10.86 7.98 -0.98
N GLU A 134 10.14 7.01 -0.40
CA GLU A 134 10.75 5.85 0.27
C GLU A 134 11.69 5.05 -0.65
N ALA A 135 11.33 4.91 -1.93
CA ALA A 135 12.13 4.23 -2.93
C ALA A 135 13.43 4.97 -3.29
N THR A 136 13.63 6.19 -2.79
CA THR A 136 14.86 6.97 -2.96
C THR A 136 15.74 6.98 -1.70
N SER A 137 15.34 6.23 -0.66
CA SER A 137 16.10 6.09 0.58
C SER A 137 16.82 4.74 0.60
N ASP A 138 18.14 4.78 0.61
CA ASP A 138 18.99 3.60 0.77
C ASP A 138 19.13 3.16 2.23
N GLN A 139 19.08 4.13 3.17
CA GLN A 139 19.15 3.86 4.61
C GLN A 139 17.83 3.34 5.18
N HIS A 140 16.71 3.83 4.65
CA HIS A 140 15.38 3.61 5.23
C HIS A 140 14.30 3.31 4.17
N PRO A 141 14.54 2.34 3.25
CA PRO A 141 13.57 1.97 2.22
C PRO A 141 12.28 1.42 2.83
N ALA A 142 11.18 1.51 2.09
CA ALA A 142 9.85 1.01 2.48
C ALA A 142 9.26 1.63 3.76
N THR A 143 9.80 2.75 4.25
CA THR A 143 9.33 3.41 5.47
C THR A 143 8.82 4.83 5.24
N VAL A 144 7.89 5.25 6.12
CA VAL A 144 7.40 6.64 6.16
C VAL A 144 8.52 7.62 6.46
N HIS A 145 9.39 7.27 7.39
CA HIS A 145 10.45 8.17 7.81
C HIS A 145 11.51 8.31 6.70
N GLY A 146 11.79 7.25 5.93
CA GLY A 146 12.61 7.33 4.72
C GLY A 146 12.01 8.25 3.65
N ALA A 147 10.69 8.19 3.45
CA ALA A 147 9.99 9.14 2.58
C ALA A 147 10.09 10.59 3.09
N PHE A 148 9.94 10.80 4.39
CA PHE A 148 10.06 12.14 5.00
C PHE A 148 11.48 12.71 4.88
N LEU A 149 12.49 11.95 5.31
CA LEU A 149 13.90 12.36 5.29
C LEU A 149 14.42 12.56 3.86
N SER A 150 13.96 11.76 2.89
CA SER A 150 14.29 12.00 1.47
C SER A 150 13.67 13.29 0.94
N GLY A 151 12.50 13.68 1.43
CA GLY A 151 11.90 14.99 1.16
C GLY A 151 12.76 16.14 1.70
N GLU A 152 13.21 16.05 2.97
CA GLU A 152 14.13 17.04 3.54
C GLU A 152 15.46 17.10 2.79
N ARG A 153 16.00 15.95 2.38
CA ARG A 153 17.23 15.85 1.57
C ARG A 153 17.10 16.62 0.26
N GLU A 154 16.03 16.41 -0.50
CA GLU A 154 15.83 17.14 -1.77
C GLU A 154 15.49 18.61 -1.54
N ALA A 155 14.76 18.95 -0.47
CA ALA A 155 14.49 20.35 -0.12
C ALA A 155 15.78 21.13 0.16
N ASN A 156 16.71 20.55 0.90
CA ASN A 156 18.02 21.13 1.16
C ASN A 156 18.86 21.27 -0.11
N ARG A 157 18.83 20.26 -1.00
CA ARG A 157 19.50 20.34 -2.32
C ARG A 157 18.95 21.47 -3.19
N ILE A 158 17.63 21.70 -3.16
CA ILE A 158 16.99 22.77 -3.91
C ILE A 158 17.33 24.14 -3.30
N ALA A 159 17.33 24.26 -1.98
CA ALA A 159 17.62 25.51 -1.28
C ALA A 159 19.09 25.95 -1.38
N ALA A 160 20.02 25.02 -1.59
CA ALA A 160 21.45 25.30 -1.71
C ALA A 160 21.90 25.78 -3.10
N ARG A 161 20.96 26.20 -3.96
CA ARG A 161 21.19 26.60 -5.35
C ARG A 161 20.96 28.08 -5.53
#